data_AF-A0A354DK13-F1
#
_entry.id   AF-A0A354DK13-F1
#
_cell.length_a   1.000
_cell.length_b   1.000
_cell.length_c   1.000
_cell.angle_alpha   90.00
_cell.angle_beta   90.00
_cell.angle_gamma   90.00
#
_symmetry.space_group_name_H-M   'P 1'
#
loop_
_entity.id
_entity.type
_entity.pdbx_description
1 polymer ?
#
loop_
_entity_poly.entity_id
_entity_poly.type
_entity_poly.pdbx_seq_one_letter_code
_entity_poly.pdbx_strand_id
1 'polypeptide(L)' 'MRDYLFLEVTSSLCSTCLRKIDAKVIEKEGKIYLHKRCPSHGFEEVLVATDAAYWKMARNFVKPS' A
#
# COMPACT_ATOMS: atom_id res chain seq x y z
N MET A 1 14.63 -15.46 -1.31
CA MET A 1 13.93 -14.56 -2.27
C MET A 1 12.85 -13.82 -1.52
N ARG A 2 12.69 -12.51 -1.73
CA ARG A 2 11.57 -11.75 -1.17
C ARG A 2 10.38 -11.95 -2.13
N ASP A 3 9.37 -12.69 -1.69
CA ASP A 3 8.23 -13.12 -2.50
C ASP A 3 7.18 -12.02 -2.74
N TYR A 4 7.63 -10.77 -2.85
CA TYR A 4 6.74 -9.62 -3.02
C TYR A 4 7.33 -8.63 -4.02
N LEU A 5 6.46 -8.09 -4.86
CA LEU A 5 6.78 -7.04 -5.81
C LEU A 5 6.51 -5.69 -5.17
N PHE A 6 7.53 -4.85 -5.04
CA PHE A 6 7.34 -3.47 -4.64
C PHE A 6 6.79 -2.66 -5.81
N LEU A 7 5.65 -2.00 -5.62
CA LEU A 7 5.00 -1.22 -6.67
C LEU A 7 5.37 0.26 -6.53
N GLU A 8 5.08 0.85 -5.37
CA GLU A 8 5.31 2.28 -5.14
C GLU A 8 5.29 2.63 -3.65
N VAL A 9 5.67 3.87 -3.34
CA VAL A 9 5.40 4.48 -2.03
C VAL A 9 4.25 5.45 -2.19
N THR A 10 3.26 5.33 -1.30
CA THR A 10 2.14 6.26 -1.19
C THR A 10 2.10 6.84 0.22
N SER A 11 1.59 8.06 0.37
CA SER A 11 1.36 8.64 1.69
C SER A 11 0.01 8.19 2.22
N SER A 12 0.00 7.56 3.40
CA SER A 12 -1.23 7.15 4.10
C SER A 12 -1.34 7.82 5.46
N LEU A 13 -2.47 7.66 6.13
CA LEU A 13 -2.67 8.13 7.50
C LEU A 13 -2.51 6.96 8.48
N CYS A 14 -1.89 7.22 9.62
CA CYS A 14 -1.86 6.25 10.72
C CYS A 14 -3.27 6.07 11.30
N SER A 15 -3.69 4.82 11.50
CA SER A 15 -4.98 4.45 12.11
C SER A 15 -5.15 4.99 13.53
N THR A 16 -4.05 5.11 14.29
CA THR A 16 -4.08 5.57 15.69
C THR A 16 -3.92 7.08 15.84
N CYS A 17 -2.90 7.68 15.20
CA CYS A 17 -2.61 9.12 15.38
C CYS A 17 -3.03 10.02 14.23
N LEU A 18 -3.59 9.47 13.15
CA LEU A 18 -4.06 10.20 11.96
C LEU A 18 -3.00 11.12 11.34
N ARG A 19 -1.71 10.87 11.62
CA ARG A 19 -0.60 11.60 10.98
C ARG A 19 -0.31 11.01 9.61
N LYS A 20 0.10 11.89 8.69
CA LYS A 20 0.64 11.50 7.39
C LYS A 20 1.93 10.73 7.58
N ILE A 21 1.95 9.50 7.08
CA ILE A 21 3.07 8.57 7.12
C ILE A 21 3.27 7.95 5.73
N ASP A 22 4.49 7.52 5.45
CA ASP A 22 4.78 6.79 4.22
C ASP A 22 4.34 5.33 4.35
N ALA A 23 3.74 4.84 3.27
CA ALA A 23 3.23 3.50 3.14
C ALA A 23 3.76 2.88 1.85
N LYS A 24 4.36 1.70 1.93
CA LYS A 24 4.84 0.99 0.75
C LYS A 24 3.74 0.09 0.22
N VAL A 25 3.40 0.26 -1.06
CA VAL A 25 2.49 -0.65 -1.75
C VAL A 25 3.31 -1.82 -2.27
N ILE A 26 2.97 -3.02 -1.81
CA ILE A 26 3.56 -4.26 -2.26
C ILE A 26 2.48 -5.19 -2.81
N GLU A 27 2.82 -5.94 -3.84
CA GLU A 27 2.02 -7.04 -4.35
C GLU A 27 2.63 -8.36 -3.87
N LYS A 28 1.80 -9.18 -3.24
CA LYS A 28 2.19 -10.51 -2.76
C LYS A 28 1.05 -11.47 -3.01
N GLU A 29 1.34 -12.59 -3.68
CA GLU A 29 0.37 -13.66 -3.99
C GLU A 29 -0.90 -13.15 -4.71
N GLY A 30 -0.73 -12.20 -5.65
CA GLY A 30 -1.85 -11.58 -6.37
C GLY A 30 -2.69 -10.60 -5.57
N LYS A 31 -2.30 -10.30 -4.32
CA LYS A 31 -2.96 -9.33 -3.43
C LYS A 31 -2.08 -8.10 -3.23
N ILE A 32 -2.69 -6.95 -3.01
CA ILE A 32 -2.02 -5.69 -2.72
C ILE A 32 -2.08 -5.40 -1.22
N TYR A 33 -0.90 -5.19 -0.64
CA TYR A 33 -0.73 -4.79 0.76
C TYR A 33 -0.08 -3.41 0.85
N LEU A 34 -0.48 -2.66 1.87
CA LEU A 34 0.15 -1.42 2.32
C LEU A 34 0.95 -1.70 3.58
N HIS A 35 2.25 -1.47 3.48
CA HIS A 35 3.19 -1.50 4.59
C HIS A 35 3.38 -0.09 5.13
N LYS A 36 2.60 0.25 6.15
CA LYS A 36 2.65 1.55 6.83
C LYS A 36 3.65 1.48 7.97
N ARG A 37 4.49 2.52 8.10
CA ARG A 37 5.43 2.63 9.23
C ARG A 37 5.20 3.94 9.96
N CYS A 38 4.59 3.86 11.14
CA CYS A 38 4.47 4.99 12.05
C CYS A 38 5.63 4.97 13.05
N PRO A 39 6.36 6.08 13.25
CA PRO A 39 7.43 6.15 14.24
C PRO A 39 6.93 6.01 15.68
N SER A 40 5.64 6.30 15.96
CA SER A 40 5.05 6.22 17.29
C SER A 40 4.31 4.91 17.56
N HIS A 41 3.65 4.34 16.55
CA HIS A 41 2.79 3.15 16.70
C HIS A 41 3.38 1.88 16.08
N GLY A 42 4.50 2.01 15.36
CA GLY A 42 5.18 0.87 14.74
C GLY A 42 4.74 0.58 13.32
N PHE A 43 4.85 -0.69 12.95
CA PHE A 43 4.58 -1.17 11.60
C PHE A 43 3.18 -1.77 11.50
N GLU A 44 2.44 -1.38 10.46
CA GLU A 44 1.09 -1.88 10.21
C GLU A 44 0.99 -2.36 8.75
N GLU A 45 0.59 -3.61 8.57
CA GLU A 45 0.29 -4.19 7.27
C GLU A 45 -1.23 -4.16 7.06
N VAL A 46 -1.67 -3.58 5.95
CA VAL A 46 -3.09 -3.47 5.60
C VAL A 46 -3.33 -4.02 4.20
N LEU A 47 -4.27 -4.96 4.08
CA LEU A 47 -4.72 -5.46 2.78
C LEU A 47 -5.55 -4.38 2.08
N VAL A 48 -5.14 -3.97 0.88
CA VAL A 48 -5.84 -2.96 0.08
C VAL A 48 -6.74 -3.61 -0.96
N ALA A 49 -6.23 -4.62 -1.64
CA ALA A 49 -6.95 -5.31 -2.69
C ALA A 49 -6.57 -6.79 -2.68
N THR A 50 -7.55 -7.65 -2.90
CA THR A 50 -7.33 -9.08 -3.09
C THR A 50 -6.98 -9.44 -4.53
N ASP A 51 -7.16 -8.49 -5.46
CA ASP A 51 -6.88 -8.68 -6.88
C ASP A 51 -5.94 -7.57 -7.39
N ALA A 52 -4.68 -7.93 -7.58
CA ALA A 52 -3.63 -7.02 -8.02
C ALA A 52 -3.80 -6.57 -9.48
N ALA A 53 -4.35 -7.43 -10.34
CA ALA A 53 -4.58 -7.11 -11.75
C ALA A 53 -5.64 -6.00 -11.89
N TYR A 54 -6.75 -6.14 -11.17
CA TYR A 54 -7.80 -5.14 -11.09
C TYR A 54 -7.28 -3.83 -10.49
N TRP A 55 -6.50 -3.89 -9.41
CA TRP A 55 -5.92 -2.70 -8.79
C TRP A 55 -5.01 -1.92 -9.76
N LYS A 56 -4.16 -2.62 -10.53
CA LYS A 56 -3.32 -2.00 -11.58
C LYS A 56 -4.17 -1.38 -12.68
N MET A 57 -5.20 -2.10 -13.14
CA MET A 57 -6.11 -1.63 -14.18
C MET A 57 -6.86 -0.36 -13.74
N ALA A 58 -7.35 -0.30 -12.50
CA ALA A 58 -8.05 0.87 -11.96
C ALA A 58 -7.20 2.15 -12.04
N ARG A 59 -5.88 2.06 -11.84
CA ARG A 59 -4.97 3.21 -11.92
C ARG A 59 -4.80 3.76 -13.33
N ASN A 60 -5.02 2.95 -14.38
CA ASN A 60 -5.04 3.45 -15.75
C ASN A 60 -6.25 4.34 -16.05
N PHE A 61 -7.33 4.23 -15.26
CA PHE A 61 -8.53 5.06 -15.40
C PHE A 61 -8.53 6.29 -14.49
N VAL A 62 -7.59 6.38 -13.54
CA VAL A 62 -7.41 7.59 -12.75
C VAL A 62 -6.80 8.65 -13.66
N LYS A 63 -7.52 9.77 -13.85
CA LYS A 63 -7.01 10.90 -14.63
C LYS A 63 -5.62 11.28 -14.08
N PRO A 64 -4.59 11.40 -14.93
CA PRO A 64 -3.31 11.96 -14.49
C PRO A 64 -3.60 13.35 -13.91
N SER A 65 -3.15 13.58 -12.67
CA SER A 65 -3.17 14.90 -12.03
C SER A 65 -1.97 15.71 -12.46
#